data_AF-A0A165GRM8-F1
#
_entry.id   AF-A0A165GRM8-F1
#
_cell.length_a   1.000
_cell.length_b   1.000
_cell.length_c   1.000
_cell.angle_alpha   90.00
_cell.angle_beta   90.00
_cell.angle_gamma   90.00
#
_symmetry.space_group_name_H-M   'P 1'
#
loop_
_entity.id
_entity.type
_entity.pdbx_description
1 polymer ?
#
loop_
_entity_poly.entity_id
_entity_poly.type
_entity_poly.pdbx_seq_one_letter_code
_entity_poly.pdbx_strand_id
1 'polypeptide(L)' 'VKRPKNPFILFRCDFVKRGVVPASVERDHRNISRIAGRTWRLMTPEQKRPWELLAAREKADHARMYPDYKYKP' A
#
# COMPACT_ATOMS: atom_id res chain seq x y z
N VAL A 1 7.96 15.79 -5.66
CA VAL A 1 6.70 15.30 -5.07
C VAL A 1 6.75 13.78 -4.97
N LYS A 2 6.38 13.18 -3.83
CA LYS A 2 6.38 11.72 -3.66
C LYS A 2 5.23 11.10 -4.46
N ARG A 3 5.44 9.90 -5.03
CA ARG A 3 4.41 9.19 -5.78
C ARG A 3 3.15 8.94 -4.92
N PRO A 4 1.94 9.03 -5.50
CA PRO A 4 0.74 8.56 -4.81
C PRO A 4 0.85 7.05 -4.57
N LYS A 5 0.37 6.60 -3.41
CA LYS A 5 0.46 5.20 -3.00
C LYS A 5 -0.59 4.38 -3.77
N ASN A 6 -0.17 3.23 -4.31
CA ASN A 6 -1.08 2.28 -4.92
C ASN A 6 -1.80 1.43 -3.85
N PRO A 7 -2.82 0.62 -4.21
CA PRO A 7 -3.58 -0.16 -3.24
C PRO A 7 -2.72 -1.07 -2.37
N PHE A 8 -1.74 -1.76 -2.97
CA PHE A 8 -0.84 -2.65 -2.26
C PHE A 8 0.09 -1.92 -1.29
N ILE A 9 0.59 -0.74 -1.66
CA ILE A 9 1.44 0.05 -0.76
C ILE A 9 0.64 0.54 0.45
N LEU A 10 -0.61 0.95 0.26
CA LEU A 10 -1.51 1.29 1.37
C LEU A 10 -1.75 0.09 2.29
N PHE A 11 -2.08 -1.07 1.70
CA PHE A 11 -2.25 -2.31 2.44
C PHE A 11 -0.99 -2.70 3.20
N ARG A 12 0.19 -2.67 2.58
CA ARG A 12 1.46 -3.00 3.25
C ARG A 12 1.73 -2.07 4.43
N CYS A 13 1.50 -0.77 4.27
CA CYS A 13 1.68 0.19 5.35
C CYS A 13 0.78 -0.15 6.54
N ASP A 14 -0.49 -0.48 6.29
CA ASP A 14 -1.42 -0.91 7.32
C ASP A 14 -1.06 -2.28 7.92
N PHE A 15 -0.65 -3.24 7.10
CA PHE A 15 -0.20 -4.57 7.51
C PHE A 15 0.97 -4.50 8.51
N VAL A 16 1.94 -3.62 8.24
CA VAL A 16 3.05 -3.35 9.15
C VAL A 16 2.56 -2.61 10.40
N LYS A 17 1.71 -1.59 10.24
CA LYS A 17 1.20 -0.77 11.37
C LYS A 17 0.37 -1.59 12.35
N ARG A 18 -0.42 -2.54 11.86
CA ARG A 18 -1.22 -3.46 12.68
C ARG A 18 -0.39 -4.52 13.38
N GLY A 19 0.90 -4.65 13.04
CA GLY A 19 1.77 -5.67 13.63
C GLY A 19 1.31 -7.09 13.30
N VAL A 20 0.70 -7.31 12.13
CA VAL A 20 0.22 -8.64 11.71
C VAL A 20 1.34 -9.67 11.78
N VAL A 21 2.57 -9.22 11.48
CA VAL A 21 3.79 -9.96 11.79
C VAL A 21 4.49 -9.21 12.93
N PRO A 22 4.49 -9.76 14.16
CA PRO A 22 5.17 -9.13 15.27
C PRO A 22 6.67 -8.98 15.01
N ALA A 23 7.27 -7.89 15.47
CA ALA A 23 8.71 -7.65 15.35
C ALA A 23 9.56 -8.66 16.17
N SER A 24 8.94 -9.46 17.03
CA SER A 24 9.59 -10.61 17.67
C SER A 24 9.72 -11.82 16.72
N VAL A 25 8.82 -11.94 15.74
CA VAL A 25 8.78 -13.06 14.78
C VAL A 25 9.62 -12.74 13.54
N GLU A 26 9.48 -11.54 12.98
CA GLU A 26 10.23 -11.12 11.81
C GLU A 26 10.43 -9.60 11.83
N ARG A 27 11.70 -9.17 11.72
CA ARG A 27 12.09 -7.75 11.70
C ARG A 27 12.50 -7.28 10.31
N ASP A 28 12.83 -8.21 9.41
CA ASP A 28 13.25 -7.88 8.07
C ASP A 28 12.05 -7.44 7.22
N HIS A 29 12.01 -6.15 6.91
CA HIS A 29 10.99 -5.55 6.05
C HIS A 29 10.91 -6.20 4.66
N ARG A 30 11.97 -6.87 4.17
CA ARG A 30 11.94 -7.65 2.93
C ARG A 30 11.03 -8.86 3.08
N ASN A 31 11.18 -9.61 4.18
CA ASN A 31 10.34 -10.77 4.47
C ASN A 31 8.91 -10.36 4.81
N ILE A 32 8.70 -9.28 5.57
CA ILE A 32 7.37 -8.73 5.82
C ILE A 32 6.69 -8.36 4.49
N SER A 33 7.42 -7.76 3.54
CA SER A 33 6.86 -7.41 2.23
C SER A 33 6.52 -8.65 1.39
N ARG A 34 7.29 -9.74 1.51
CA ARG A 34 6.96 -11.03 0.88
C ARG A 34 5.69 -11.64 1.48
N ILE A 35 5.54 -11.60 2.80
CA ILE A 35 4.34 -12.09 3.50
C ILE A 35 3.12 -11.27 3.09
N ALA A 36 3.21 -9.93 3.20
CA ALA A 36 2.14 -9.04 2.77
C ALA A 36 1.78 -9.25 1.29
N GLY A 37 2.76 -9.47 0.41
CA GLY A 37 2.53 -9.80 -0.99
C GLY A 37 1.76 -11.09 -1.19
N ARG A 38 2.03 -12.13 -0.39
CA ARG A 38 1.26 -13.39 -0.41
C ARG A 38 -0.16 -13.17 0.11
N THR A 39 -0.32 -12.52 1.27
CA THR A 39 -1.63 -12.19 1.84
C THR A 39 -2.47 -11.39 0.86
N TRP A 40 -1.89 -10.36 0.24
CA TRP A 40 -2.57 -9.55 -0.78
C TRP A 40 -3.06 -10.39 -1.95
N ARG A 41 -2.27 -11.34 -2.45
CA ARG A 41 -2.71 -12.22 -3.55
C ARG A 41 -3.89 -13.10 -3.14
N LEU A 42 -3.91 -13.58 -1.90
CA LEU A 42 -4.97 -14.43 -1.34
C LEU A 42 -6.24 -13.66 -0.97
N MET A 43 -6.18 -12.34 -0.82
CA MET A 43 -7.36 -11.53 -0.50
C MET A 43 -8.40 -11.56 -1.62
N THR A 44 -9.68 -11.59 -1.24
CA THR A 44 -10.80 -11.49 -2.19
C THR A 44 -10.90 -10.07 -2.77
N PRO A 45 -11.60 -9.89 -3.91
CA PRO A 45 -11.85 -8.57 -4.47
C PRO A 45 -12.52 -7.61 -3.46
N GLU A 46 -13.43 -8.11 -2.62
CA GLU A 46 -14.12 -7.30 -1.61
C GLU A 46 -13.15 -6.81 -0.53
N GLN A 47 -12.17 -7.63 -0.14
CA GLN A 47 -11.13 -7.25 0.81
C GLN A 47 -10.12 -6.26 0.20
N LYS A 48 -9.91 -6.32 -1.12
CA LYS A 48 -9.03 -5.39 -1.86
C LYS A 48 -9.70 -4.06 -2.15
N ARG A 49 -11.03 -4.06 -2.37
CA ARG A 49 -11.85 -2.89 -2.69
C ARG A 49 -11.60 -1.66 -1.82
N PRO A 50 -11.54 -1.72 -0.48
CA PRO A 50 -11.26 -0.53 0.32
C PRO A 50 -9.90 0.10 -0.02
N TRP A 51 -8.88 -0.70 -0.32
CA TRP A 51 -7.56 -0.22 -0.71
C TRP A 51 -7.53 0.39 -2.10
N GLU A 52 -8.33 -0.15 -3.02
CA GLU A 52 -8.51 0.41 -4.37
C GLU A 52 -9.18 1.77 -4.32
N LEU A 53 -10.26 1.91 -3.53
CA LEU A 53 -10.95 3.18 -3.33
C LEU A 53 -10.03 4.23 -2.68
N LEU A 54 -9.27 3.84 -1.66
CA LEU A 54 -8.29 4.72 -1.01
C LEU A 54 -7.18 5.16 -1.97
N ALA A 55 -6.66 4.24 -2.80
CA ALA A 55 -5.63 4.57 -3.78
C ALA A 55 -6.17 5.49 -4.89
N ALA A 56 -7.41 5.28 -5.33
CA ALA A 56 -8.08 6.16 -6.29
C ALA A 56 -8.24 7.57 -5.71
N ARG A 57 -8.60 7.68 -4.43
CA ARG A 57 -8.69 8.95 -3.71
C ARG A 57 -7.33 9.64 -3.59
N GLU A 58 -6.29 8.92 -3.13
CA GLU A 58 -4.92 9.45 -3.03
C GLU A 58 -4.40 9.94 -4.39
N LYS A 59 -4.69 9.20 -5.48
CA LYS A 59 -4.31 9.60 -6.83
C LYS A 59 -5.03 10.87 -7.27
N ALA A 60 -6.33 10.99 -7.00
CA ALA A 60 -7.11 12.17 -7.34
C ALA A 60 -6.67 13.41 -6.54
N ASP A 61 -6.48 13.26 -5.23
CA ASP A 61 -5.99 14.34 -4.37
C ASP A 61 -4.57 14.77 -4.75
N HIS A 62 -3.69 13.82 -5.07
CA HIS A 62 -2.36 14.12 -5.57
C HIS A 62 -2.40 14.87 -6.91
N ALA A 63 -3.25 14.46 -7.85
CA ALA A 63 -3.39 15.15 -9.14
C ALA A 63 -3.92 16.59 -8.97
N ARG A 64 -4.85 16.80 -8.02
CA ARG A 64 -5.37 18.13 -7.68
C ARG A 64 -4.32 19.01 -7.01
N MET A 65 -3.53 18.46 -6.07
CA MET A 65 -2.50 19.21 -5.35
C MET A 65 -1.26 19.50 -6.22
N TYR A 66 -0.96 18.61 -7.17
CA TYR A 66 0.21 18.69 -8.02
C TYR A 66 -0.18 18.47 -9.49
N PRO A 67 -0.85 19.45 -10.13
CA PRO A 67 -1.34 19.33 -11.50
C PRO A 67 -0.20 19.12 -12.52
N ASP A 68 0.96 19.73 -12.28
CA ASP A 68 2.15 19.60 -13.13
C ASP A 68 3.01 18.38 -12.79
N TYR A 69 2.53 17.50 -11.91
CA TYR A 69 3.30 16.33 -11.51
C TYR A 69 3.44 15.34 -12.66
N LYS A 70 4.69 15.15 -13.10
CA LYS A 70 5.10 14.08 -14.00
C LYS A 70 6.13 13.20 -13.31
N TYR A 71 5.89 11.89 -13.32
CA TYR A 71 6.87 10.93 -12.82
C TYR A 71 8.12 10.95 -13.71
N LYS A 72 9.28 11.20 -13.10
CA LYS A 72 10.60 11.07 -13.72
C LYS A 72 11.37 10.03 -12.89
N PRO A 73 11.56 8.81 -13.43
CA PRO A 73 12.29 7.74 -12.75
C PRO A 73 13.77 8.09 -12.55
#